data_AF-A0A0L6W4I1-F1
#
_entry.id   AF-A0A0L6W4I1-F1
#
_cell.length_a   1.000
_cell.length_b   1.000
_cell.length_c   1.000
_cell.angle_alpha   90.00
_cell.angle_beta   90.00
_cell.angle_gamma   90.00
#
_symmetry.space_group_name_H-M   'P 1'
#
loop_
_entity.id
_entity.type
_entity.pdbx_description
1 polymer ?
#
loop_
_entity_poly.entity_id
_entity_poly.type
_entity_poly.pdbx_seq_one_letter_code
_entity_poly.pdbx_strand_id
1 'polypeptide(L)' 'MEEKMVCPKNPGHNEFYTTAHEAHDWKVDGHGNFIKDLGLSEFVHLPYPGDGNKWVCAICGSTAVLVRK' A
#
# COMPACT_ATOMS: atom_id res chain seq x y z
N MET A 1 -17.66 3.10 12.08
CA MET A 1 -16.99 1.81 12.31
C MET A 1 -15.55 2.02 11.94
N GLU A 2 -14.62 1.75 12.84
CA GLU A 2 -13.18 1.89 12.59
C GLU A 2 -12.62 0.52 12.15
N GLU A 3 -12.04 0.48 10.96
CA GLU A 3 -11.44 -0.73 10.38
C GLU A 3 -9.92 -0.70 10.59
N LYS A 4 -9.35 -1.79 11.10
CA LYS A 4 -7.91 -1.88 11.39
C LYS A 4 -7.34 -3.25 11.07
N MET A 5 -6.18 -3.27 10.41
CA MET A 5 -5.40 -4.49 10.23
C MET A 5 -4.55 -4.77 11.47
N VAL A 6 -4.55 -6.01 11.95
CA VAL A 6 -3.79 -6.43 13.14
C VAL A 6 -2.98 -7.69 12.87
N CYS A 7 -1.81 -7.80 13.51
CA CYS A 7 -1.01 -9.01 13.46
C CYS A 7 -1.67 -10.11 14.32
N PRO A 8 -1.89 -11.33 13.78
CA PRO A 8 -2.50 -12.41 14.55
C PRO A 8 -1.57 -13.03 15.60
N LYS A 9 -0.25 -12.83 15.48
CA LYS A 9 0.74 -13.42 16.40
C LYS A 9 1.03 -12.56 17.63
N ASN A 10 0.94 -11.24 17.48
CA ASN A 10 1.22 -10.30 18.56
C ASN A 10 0.48 -8.98 18.30
N PRO A 11 -0.47 -8.57 19.17
CA PRO A 11 -1.22 -7.33 19.00
C PRO A 11 -0.34 -6.06 19.10
N GLY A 12 0.87 -6.18 19.65
CA GLY A 12 1.86 -5.09 19.68
C GLY A 12 2.60 -4.88 18.36
N HIS A 13 2.52 -5.80 17.40
CA HIS A 13 3.11 -5.59 16.07
C HIS A 13 2.21 -4.66 15.24
N ASN A 14 2.69 -3.44 14.97
CA ASN A 14 1.93 -2.36 14.34
C ASN A 14 2.51 -1.87 12.99
N GLU A 15 3.54 -2.54 12.47
CA GLU A 15 4.15 -2.26 11.16
C GLU A 15 3.75 -3.31 10.14
N PHE A 16 3.36 -2.86 8.94
CA PHE A 16 2.85 -3.73 7.88
C PHE A 16 3.34 -3.30 6.49
N TYR A 17 3.64 -4.28 5.64
CA TYR A 17 3.76 -4.10 4.21
C TYR A 17 2.40 -4.31 3.55
N THR A 18 2.05 -3.46 2.60
CA THR A 18 0.81 -3.52 1.81
C THR A 18 1.04 -2.85 0.45
N THR A 19 0.03 -2.87 -0.41
CA THR A 19 0.09 -2.33 -1.76
C THR A 19 -0.77 -1.07 -1.86
N ALA A 20 -0.16 0.01 -2.36
CA ALA A 20 -0.87 1.19 -2.83
C ALA A 20 -0.72 1.27 -4.36
N HIS A 21 -1.66 1.93 -5.03
CA HIS A 21 -1.51 2.27 -6.44
C HIS A 21 -1.27 3.77 -6.56
N GLU A 22 -0.22 4.12 -7.29
CA GLU A 22 0.20 5.49 -7.53
C GLU A 22 0.38 5.77 -9.02
N ALA A 23 0.22 7.03 -9.39
CA ALA A 23 0.53 7.53 -10.71
C ALA A 23 1.84 8.32 -10.67
N HIS A 24 2.67 8.09 -11.68
CA HIS A 24 3.92 8.81 -11.88
C HIS A 24 3.86 9.59 -13.17
N ASP A 25 4.40 10.81 -13.14
CA ASP A 25 4.49 11.64 -14.34
C ASP A 25 5.83 11.38 -15.02
N TRP A 26 5.78 10.99 -16.30
CA TRP A 26 6.98 10.76 -17.09
C TRP A 26 7.18 11.84 -18.13
N LYS A 27 8.42 12.32 -18.23
CA LYS A 27 8.87 13.03 -19.42
C LYS A 27 9.10 12.02 -20.53
N VAL A 28 8.41 12.22 -21.65
CA VAL A 28 8.54 11.42 -22.86
C VAL A 28 8.90 12.31 -24.06
N ASP A 29 9.39 11.70 -25.14
CA ASP A 29 9.52 12.39 -26.42
C ASP A 29 8.18 12.47 -27.18
N GLY A 30 8.17 13.09 -28.36
CA GLY A 30 6.96 13.20 -29.20
C GLY A 30 6.42 11.85 -29.72
N HIS A 31 7.14 10.74 -29.54
CA HIS A 31 6.71 9.39 -29.89
C HIS A 31 6.26 8.58 -28.66
N GLY A 32 6.35 9.15 -27.45
CA GLY A 32 6.00 8.48 -26.21
C GLY A 32 7.12 7.62 -25.62
N ASN A 33 8.36 7.70 -26.11
CA ASN A 33 9.47 6.98 -25.50
C ASN A 33 9.86 7.64 -24.17
N PHE A 34 10.11 6.81 -23.16
CA PHE A 34 10.53 7.26 -21.83
C PHE A 34 11.87 8.02 -21.90
N ILE A 35 11.90 9.22 -21.30
CA ILE A 35 13.13 10.01 -21.07
C ILE A 35 13.48 10.03 -19.59
N LYS A 36 12.51 10.37 -18.73
CA LYS A 36 12.76 10.55 -17.29
C LYS A 36 11.48 10.40 -16.46
N ASP A 37 11.59 9.76 -15.31
CA ASP A 37 10.57 9.77 -14.26
C ASP A 37 10.63 11.08 -13.47
N LEU A 38 9.51 11.80 -13.38
CA LEU A 38 9.38 13.04 -12.61
C LEU A 38 8.92 12.75 -11.16
N GLY A 39 8.60 11.50 -10.85
CA GLY A 39 8.17 11.02 -9.56
C GLY A 39 6.65 10.92 -9.43
N LEU A 40 6.24 10.65 -8.20
CA LEU A 40 4.85 10.54 -7.77
C LEU A 40 4.07 11.83 -8.07
N SER A 41 3.01 11.71 -8.87
CA SER A 41 2.05 12.80 -9.08
C SER A 41 0.83 12.69 -8.18
N GLU A 42 0.26 11.49 -8.06
CA GLU A 42 -0.89 11.23 -7.20
C GLU A 42 -1.02 9.77 -6.73
N PHE A 43 -1.75 9.57 -5.62
CA PHE A 43 -2.18 8.25 -5.19
C PHE A 43 -3.53 7.91 -5.82
N VAL A 44 -3.53 6.97 -6.77
CA VAL A 44 -4.75 6.48 -7.42
C VAL A 44 -5.58 5.63 -6.46
N HIS A 45 -4.92 4.84 -5.61
CA HIS A 45 -5.57 4.03 -4.59
C HIS A 45 -4.68 3.88 -3.35
N LEU A 46 -5.12 4.48 -2.24
CA LEU A 46 -4.46 4.33 -0.95
C LEU A 46 -4.76 2.95 -0.34
N PRO A 47 -3.85 2.39 0.47
CA PRO A 47 -4.04 1.10 1.10
C PRO A 47 -4.92 1.27 2.35
N TYR A 48 -6.23 1.11 2.19
CA TYR A 48 -7.18 1.15 3.30
C TYR A 48 -7.33 -0.24 3.92
N PRO A 49 -7.53 -0.35 5.25
CA PRO A 49 -7.92 -1.62 5.84
C PRO A 49 -9.20 -2.17 5.20
N GLY A 50 -9.17 -3.42 4.75
CA GLY A 50 -10.36 -4.09 4.19
C GLY A 50 -10.67 -3.80 2.71
N ASP A 51 -9.83 -3.04 2.01
CA ASP A 51 -9.96 -2.78 0.56
C ASP A 51 -9.59 -4.00 -0.33
N GLY A 52 -9.23 -5.12 0.29
CA GLY A 52 -8.80 -6.34 -0.38
C GLY A 52 -7.28 -6.45 -0.57
N ASN A 53 -6.51 -5.42 -0.22
CA ASN A 53 -5.05 -5.50 -0.22
C ASN A 53 -4.57 -6.52 0.82
N LYS A 54 -3.45 -7.19 0.50
CA LYS A 54 -2.78 -8.08 1.43
C LYS A 54 -1.88 -7.28 2.34
N TRP A 55 -2.15 -7.35 3.65
CA TRP A 55 -1.30 -6.75 4.67
C TRP A 55 -0.43 -7.82 5.32
N VAL A 56 0.88 -7.61 5.35
CA VAL A 56 1.86 -8.53 5.94
C VAL A 56 2.58 -7.83 7.07
N CYS A 57 2.57 -8.42 8.27
CA CYS A 57 3.30 -7.87 9.41
C CYS A 57 4.80 -7.81 9.10
N ALA A 58 5.38 -6.61 9.14
CA ALA A 58 6.79 -6.39 8.82
C ALA A 58 7.74 -7.02 9.85
N ILE A 59 7.26 -7.28 11.07
CA ILE A 59 8.06 -7.81 12.18
C ILE A 59 8.15 -9.34 12.15
N CYS A 60 7.05 -10.03 11.86
CA CYS A 60 6.98 -11.51 11.97
C CYS A 60 6.53 -12.22 10.70
N GLY A 61 6.32 -11.49 9.60
CA GLY A 61 5.95 -12.03 8.28
C GLY A 61 4.54 -12.62 8.19
N SER A 62 3.73 -12.53 9.25
CA SER A 62 2.39 -13.12 9.26
C SER A 62 1.40 -12.23 8.51
N THR A 63 0.44 -12.83 7.80
CA THR A 63 -0.62 -12.06 7.14
C THR A 63 -1.56 -11.48 8.21
N ALA A 64 -1.80 -10.18 8.14
CA ALA A 64 -2.65 -9.46 9.08
C ALA A 64 -4.12 -9.80 8.88
N VAL A 65 -4.92 -9.63 9.93
CA VAL A 65 -6.37 -9.85 9.91
C VAL A 65 -7.10 -8.53 10.13
N LEU A 66 -8.24 -8.37 9.45
CA LEU A 66 -9.10 -7.20 9.61
C LEU A 66 -9.93 -7.31 10.89
N VAL A 67 -9.93 -6.27 11.71
CA VAL A 67 -10.82 -6.11 12.86
C VAL A 67 -11.70 -4.89 12.65
N ARG A 68 -13.00 -5.04 12.93
CA ARG A 68 -14.00 -3.97 12.87
C ARG A 68 -14.43 -3.61 14.29
N LYS A 69 -14.39 -2.32 14.64
CA LYS A 69 -14.87 -1.79 15.91
C LYS A 69 -15.96 -0.73 15.71
#